data_AF-A0AAW0MCV1-F1
#
_entry.id   AF-A0AAW0MCV1-F1
#
_cell.length_a   1.000
_cell.length_b   1.000
_cell.length_c   1.000
_cell.angle_alpha   90.00
_cell.angle_beta   90.00
_cell.angle_gamma   90.00
#
_symmetry.space_group_name_H-M   'P 1'
#
loop_
_entity.id
_entity.type
_entity.pdbx_description
1 polymer ?
#
loop_
_entity_poly.entity_id
_entity_poly.type
_entity_poly.pdbx_seq_one_letter_code
_entity_poly.pdbx_strand_id
1 'polypeptide(L)'
;MSGTWGRVCVLLLLQATDGYLNVFKVRCKFNASHPEVIHYIKSWFFNKAELIRFDERVGRFEGYGDVGRTFAEGWNKDLGKIQRATLEKELFCASNTSEAVVKGLSMSVTLVYGFFPKHISVSWTNNKINITTGVTSTDLLPDGDWYYQLHSHLEYQPRSGDQISCVIEHISLKEPLVLDWDDALSDGDRNRIAIGASGLVLGLLLFLAGFLFYKHKSRGLRLELKKSVDLRVCLMRQENAAEKIRREMMSLSRE
;
A
#
# COMPACT_ATOMS: atom_id res chain seq x y z
N MET A 1 29.91 -39.78 39.44
CA MET A 1 29.97 -38.65 38.47
C MET A 1 29.14 -39.02 37.24
N SER A 2 27.81 -38.84 37.29
CA SER A 2 26.90 -39.31 36.22
C SER A 2 25.57 -38.53 36.19
N GLY A 3 25.60 -37.20 36.35
CA GLY A 3 24.39 -36.41 36.64
C GLY A 3 24.11 -35.18 35.78
N THR A 4 24.97 -34.83 34.81
CA THR A 4 24.86 -33.52 34.13
C THR A 4 24.71 -33.58 32.60
N TRP A 5 24.91 -34.73 31.97
CA TRP A 5 24.77 -34.86 30.51
C TRP A 5 23.32 -35.04 30.03
N GLY A 6 22.41 -35.50 30.89
CA GLY A 6 20.99 -35.69 30.54
C GLY A 6 20.16 -34.41 30.46
N ARG A 7 20.67 -33.26 30.93
CA ARG A 7 19.96 -31.98 30.94
C ARG A 7 20.30 -31.05 29.77
N VAL A 8 21.36 -31.35 29.02
CA VAL A 8 21.77 -30.53 27.86
C VAL A 8 21.02 -30.94 26.58
N CYS A 9 20.56 -32.19 26.47
CA CYS A 9 19.78 -32.64 25.30
C CYS A 9 18.32 -32.18 25.27
N VAL A 10 17.71 -31.80 26.41
CA VAL A 10 16.29 -31.39 26.45
C VAL A 10 16.09 -29.92 26.00
N LEU A 11 17.15 -29.12 26.00
CA LEU A 11 17.12 -27.72 25.57
C LEU A 11 17.33 -27.51 24.05
N LEU A 12 17.49 -28.59 23.27
CA LEU A 12 17.66 -28.53 21.81
C LEU A 12 16.40 -28.88 20.99
N LEU A 13 15.24 -29.09 21.64
CA LEU A 13 13.98 -29.40 20.94
C LEU A 13 13.03 -28.20 20.74
N LEU A 14 13.39 -27.01 21.21
CA LEU A 14 12.68 -25.77 20.85
C LEU A 14 13.45 -25.00 19.78
N GLN A 15 13.87 -25.68 18.72
CA GLN A 15 14.02 -24.96 17.46
C GLN A 15 12.60 -24.72 16.97
N ALA A 16 12.11 -23.49 17.15
CA ALA A 16 10.94 -23.02 16.43
C ALA A 16 11.23 -23.25 14.96
N THR A 17 10.67 -24.30 14.39
CA THR A 17 10.64 -24.47 12.94
C THR A 17 9.86 -23.27 12.42
N ASP A 18 10.50 -22.42 11.63
CA ASP A 18 9.81 -21.34 10.91
C ASP A 18 8.80 -22.01 9.97
N GLY A 19 7.58 -22.23 10.48
CA GLY A 19 6.55 -22.90 9.73
C GLY A 19 5.89 -21.92 8.77
N TYR A 20 5.50 -22.42 7.61
CA TYR A 20 4.83 -21.63 6.60
C TYR A 20 3.32 -21.70 6.81
N LEU A 21 2.65 -20.55 6.81
CA LEU A 21 1.20 -20.45 6.87
C LEU A 21 0.69 -19.75 5.63
N ASN A 22 -0.21 -20.43 4.92
CA ASN A 22 -0.90 -19.87 3.78
C ASN A 22 -2.36 -19.59 4.12
N VAL A 23 -2.84 -18.41 3.74
CA VAL A 23 -4.22 -18.00 3.99
C VAL A 23 -4.82 -17.34 2.76
N PHE A 24 -6.01 -17.78 2.36
CA PHE A 24 -6.84 -17.09 1.39
C PHE A 24 -7.95 -16.38 2.16
N LYS A 25 -8.05 -15.08 1.96
CA LYS A 25 -9.15 -14.28 2.50
C LYS A 25 -10.07 -13.88 1.37
N VAL A 26 -11.33 -14.26 1.48
CA VAL A 26 -12.40 -13.85 0.58
C VAL A 26 -13.30 -12.84 1.29
N ARG A 27 -13.72 -11.83 0.55
CA ARG A 27 -14.66 -10.80 0.99
C ARG A 27 -15.72 -10.62 -0.08
N CYS A 28 -16.97 -10.61 0.37
CA CYS A 28 -18.13 -10.38 -0.45
C CYS A 28 -18.86 -9.17 0.13
N LYS A 29 -18.83 -8.05 -0.60
CA LYS A 29 -19.56 -6.84 -0.23
C LYS A 29 -20.82 -6.76 -1.08
N PHE A 30 -21.98 -6.87 -0.43
CA PHE A 30 -23.28 -6.80 -1.09
C PHE A 30 -23.71 -5.35 -1.25
N ASN A 31 -24.31 -5.02 -2.40
CA ASN A 31 -24.92 -3.72 -2.62
C ASN A 31 -26.40 -3.76 -2.19
N ALA A 32 -26.77 -2.90 -1.25
CA ALA A 32 -28.13 -2.85 -0.71
C ALA A 32 -29.20 -2.43 -1.74
N SER A 33 -28.83 -1.63 -2.75
CA SER A 33 -29.75 -1.19 -3.81
C SER A 33 -29.79 -2.14 -5.00
N HIS A 34 -28.70 -2.87 -5.24
CA HIS A 34 -28.52 -3.79 -6.36
C HIS A 34 -27.98 -5.14 -5.86
N PRO A 35 -28.86 -6.00 -5.32
CA PRO A 35 -28.49 -7.29 -4.72
C PRO A 35 -27.64 -8.20 -5.63
N GLU A 36 -27.84 -8.08 -6.94
CA GLU A 36 -27.12 -8.78 -8.00
C GLU A 36 -25.66 -8.31 -8.15
N VAL A 37 -25.34 -7.11 -7.67
CA VAL A 37 -24.00 -6.53 -7.72
C VAL A 37 -23.27 -6.84 -6.41
N ILE A 38 -22.58 -7.97 -6.41
CA ILE A 38 -21.65 -8.38 -5.35
C ILE A 38 -20.26 -7.90 -5.73
N HIS A 39 -19.55 -7.21 -4.83
CA HIS A 39 -18.13 -6.89 -4.98
C HIS A 39 -17.28 -7.96 -4.29
N TYR A 40 -16.62 -8.76 -5.11
CA TYR A 40 -15.74 -9.85 -4.69
C TYR A 40 -14.27 -9.44 -4.63
N ILE A 41 -13.62 -9.77 -3.52
CA ILE A 41 -12.17 -9.61 -3.36
C ILE A 41 -11.59 -10.89 -2.77
N LYS A 42 -10.53 -11.42 -3.39
CA LYS A 42 -9.75 -12.56 -2.89
C LYS A 42 -8.29 -12.18 -2.72
N SER A 43 -7.78 -12.33 -1.51
CA SER A 43 -6.39 -12.03 -1.14
C SER A 43 -5.67 -13.30 -0.71
N TRP A 44 -4.42 -13.45 -1.13
CA TRP A 44 -3.53 -14.54 -0.71
C TRP A 44 -2.43 -13.98 0.18
N PHE A 45 -2.36 -14.51 1.40
CA PHE A 45 -1.34 -14.24 2.38
C PHE A 45 -0.39 -15.41 2.55
N PHE A 46 0.89 -15.11 2.66
CA PHE A 46 1.95 -16.04 3.02
C PHE A 46 2.76 -15.46 4.17
N ASN A 47 2.83 -16.16 5.31
CA ASN A 47 3.59 -15.71 6.49
C ASN A 47 3.34 -14.24 6.87
N LYS A 48 2.06 -13.86 6.94
CA LYS A 48 1.53 -12.51 7.23
C LYS A 48 1.63 -11.47 6.11
N ALA A 49 2.36 -11.74 5.04
CA ALA A 49 2.44 -10.83 3.89
C ALA A 49 1.37 -11.15 2.87
N GLU A 50 0.54 -10.18 2.50
CA GLU A 50 -0.29 -10.29 1.30
C GLU A 50 0.61 -10.32 0.07
N LEU A 51 0.49 -11.37 -0.74
CA LEU A 51 1.28 -11.52 -1.96
C LEU A 51 0.49 -11.12 -3.18
N ILE A 52 -0.78 -11.52 -3.27
CA ILE A 52 -1.61 -11.32 -4.46
C ILE A 52 -3.04 -11.04 -4.04
N ARG A 53 -3.70 -10.11 -4.74
CA ARG A 53 -5.12 -9.82 -4.61
C ARG A 53 -5.81 -9.85 -5.95
N PHE A 54 -6.98 -10.46 -6.02
CA PHE A 54 -7.92 -10.26 -7.11
C PHE A 54 -9.06 -9.38 -6.61
N ASP A 55 -9.26 -8.23 -7.25
CA ASP A 55 -10.41 -7.36 -7.01
C ASP A 55 -11.27 -7.35 -8.28
N GLU A 56 -12.54 -7.73 -8.15
CA GLU A 56 -13.49 -7.79 -9.26
C GLU A 56 -13.64 -6.45 -9.99
N ARG A 57 -13.55 -5.31 -9.28
CA ARG A 57 -13.64 -3.98 -9.90
C ARG A 57 -12.44 -3.68 -10.80
N VAL A 58 -11.29 -4.24 -10.45
CA VAL A 58 -10.04 -4.10 -11.21
C VAL A 58 -9.99 -5.16 -12.32
N GLY A 59 -10.59 -6.33 -12.09
CA GLY A 59 -10.72 -7.41 -13.08
C GLY A 59 -9.43 -8.18 -13.35
N ARG A 60 -8.40 -8.01 -12.51
CA ARG A 60 -7.10 -8.67 -12.64
C ARG A 60 -6.43 -8.86 -11.28
N PHE A 61 -5.40 -9.68 -11.25
CA PHE A 61 -4.57 -9.87 -10.07
C PHE A 61 -3.59 -8.70 -9.89
N GLU A 62 -3.48 -8.22 -8.66
CA GLU A 62 -2.50 -7.25 -8.21
C GLU A 62 -1.50 -7.95 -7.30
N GLY A 63 -0.22 -7.79 -7.58
CA GLY A 63 0.86 -8.42 -6.83
C GLY A 63 1.56 -7.42 -5.92
N TYR A 64 1.83 -7.81 -4.68
CA TYR A 64 2.53 -7.02 -3.68
C TYR A 64 3.92 -7.58 -3.42
N GLY A 65 4.90 -6.68 -3.27
CA GLY A 65 6.31 -7.06 -3.23
C GLY A 65 6.82 -7.62 -4.57
N ASP A 66 8.11 -7.99 -4.62
CA ASP A 66 8.72 -8.49 -5.85
C ASP A 66 8.12 -9.83 -6.28
N VAL A 67 8.02 -10.75 -5.33
CA VAL A 67 7.47 -12.11 -5.54
C VAL A 67 6.00 -12.04 -6.00
N GLY A 68 5.17 -11.26 -5.30
CA GLY A 68 3.75 -11.13 -5.65
C GLY A 68 3.55 -10.52 -7.03
N ARG A 69 4.35 -9.52 -7.42
CA ARG A 69 4.30 -8.90 -8.76
C ARG A 69 4.59 -9.91 -9.86
N THR A 70 5.64 -10.71 -9.72
CA THR A 70 5.97 -11.76 -10.70
C THR A 70 4.85 -12.78 -10.84
N PHE A 71 4.24 -13.21 -9.74
CA PHE A 71 3.10 -14.12 -9.80
C PHE A 71 1.87 -13.47 -10.46
N ALA A 72 1.53 -12.23 -10.11
CA ALA A 72 0.41 -11.51 -10.70
C ALA A 72 0.58 -11.32 -12.21
N GLU A 73 1.79 -10.98 -12.68
CA GLU A 73 2.09 -10.90 -14.11
C GLU A 73 1.89 -12.24 -14.83
N GLY A 74 2.30 -13.35 -14.20
CA GLY A 74 2.08 -14.70 -14.72
C GLY A 74 0.59 -15.05 -14.78
N TRP A 75 -0.14 -14.84 -13.69
CA TRP A 75 -1.56 -15.20 -13.59
C TRP A 75 -2.46 -14.34 -14.47
N ASN A 76 -2.12 -13.07 -14.67
CA ASN A 76 -2.87 -12.18 -15.57
C ASN A 76 -2.71 -12.51 -17.05
N LYS A 77 -1.67 -13.26 -17.44
CA LYS A 77 -1.51 -13.77 -18.81
C LYS A 77 -2.37 -15.01 -19.08
N ASP A 78 -2.83 -15.69 -18.03
CA ASP A 78 -3.65 -16.89 -18.12
C ASP A 78 -5.13 -16.54 -17.87
N LEU A 79 -5.92 -16.49 -18.95
CA LEU A 79 -7.36 -16.21 -18.87
C LEU A 79 -8.09 -17.22 -17.99
N GLY A 80 -7.63 -18.47 -17.91
CA GLY A 80 -8.21 -19.50 -17.04
C GLY A 80 -8.04 -19.19 -15.56
N LYS A 81 -7.01 -18.43 -15.16
CA LYS A 81 -6.84 -17.96 -13.77
C LYS A 81 -7.84 -16.87 -13.44
N ILE A 82 -8.02 -15.90 -14.34
CA ILE A 82 -9.00 -14.81 -14.18
C ILE A 82 -10.41 -15.40 -14.16
N GLN A 83 -10.76 -16.26 -15.12
CA GLN A 83 -12.06 -16.93 -15.17
C GLN A 83 -12.32 -17.76 -13.90
N ARG A 84 -11.33 -18.51 -13.41
CA ARG A 84 -11.47 -19.25 -12.16
C ARG A 84 -11.76 -18.31 -10.98
N ALA A 85 -11.03 -17.21 -10.85
CA ALA A 85 -11.29 -16.23 -9.79
C ALA A 85 -12.70 -15.62 -9.88
N THR A 86 -13.18 -15.33 -11.10
CA THR A 86 -14.54 -14.84 -11.33
C THR A 86 -15.59 -15.90 -11.01
N LEU A 87 -15.35 -17.18 -11.29
CA LEU A 87 -16.28 -18.28 -10.96
C LEU A 87 -16.30 -18.59 -9.46
N GLU A 88 -15.16 -18.45 -8.78
CA GLU A 88 -15.06 -18.61 -7.33
C GLU A 88 -15.92 -17.61 -6.55
N LYS A 89 -16.24 -16.44 -7.13
CA LYS A 89 -17.22 -15.51 -6.56
C LYS A 89 -18.55 -16.21 -6.30
N GLU A 90 -19.05 -16.98 -7.25
CA GLU A 90 -20.31 -17.73 -7.07
C GLU A 90 -20.15 -18.83 -6.01
N LEU A 91 -18.97 -19.41 -5.85
CA LEU A 91 -18.76 -20.45 -4.83
C LEU A 91 -18.68 -19.89 -3.41
N PHE A 92 -17.98 -18.77 -3.23
CA PHE A 92 -17.74 -18.20 -1.90
C PHE A 92 -18.76 -17.14 -1.49
N CYS A 93 -19.37 -16.44 -2.44
CA CYS A 93 -20.36 -15.40 -2.15
C CYS A 93 -21.81 -15.87 -2.36
N ALA A 94 -22.04 -17.09 -2.88
CA ALA A 94 -23.38 -17.67 -2.88
C ALA A 94 -23.80 -18.05 -1.45
N SER A 95 -24.26 -17.04 -0.73
CA SER A 95 -25.28 -17.22 0.30
C SER A 95 -26.65 -17.14 -0.38
N ASN A 96 -27.67 -17.83 0.14
CA ASN A 96 -29.04 -17.79 -0.39
C ASN A 96 -29.52 -16.33 -0.54
N THR A 97 -29.56 -15.83 -1.77
CA THR A 97 -29.56 -14.42 -2.18
C THR A 97 -30.88 -13.67 -1.98
N SER A 98 -31.57 -13.88 -0.86
CA SER A 98 -32.71 -13.03 -0.45
C SER A 98 -32.62 -12.55 1.00
N GLU A 99 -32.05 -13.33 1.92
CA GLU A 99 -32.03 -12.96 3.34
C GLU A 99 -30.81 -12.10 3.73
N ALA A 100 -29.63 -12.42 3.19
CA ALA A 100 -28.39 -11.69 3.51
C ALA A 100 -28.40 -10.25 2.97
N VAL A 101 -28.96 -10.07 1.77
CA VAL A 101 -29.12 -8.77 1.12
C VAL A 101 -30.18 -7.92 1.85
N VAL A 102 -31.33 -8.50 2.21
CA VAL A 102 -32.41 -7.79 2.92
C VAL A 102 -31.97 -7.34 4.32
N LYS A 103 -31.06 -8.09 4.97
CA LYS A 103 -30.48 -7.74 6.28
C LYS A 103 -29.23 -6.87 6.19
N GLY A 104 -28.72 -6.55 4.99
CA GLY A 104 -27.49 -5.77 4.81
C GLY A 104 -26.24 -6.46 5.38
N LEU A 105 -26.20 -7.80 5.35
CA LEU A 105 -25.07 -8.58 5.84
C LEU A 105 -23.88 -8.44 4.86
N SER A 106 -22.67 -8.47 5.41
CA SER A 106 -21.42 -8.60 4.69
C SER A 106 -20.77 -9.92 5.10
N MET A 107 -20.09 -10.55 4.14
CA MET A 107 -19.54 -11.89 4.30
C MET A 107 -18.02 -11.88 4.11
N SER A 108 -17.32 -12.55 5.02
CA SER A 108 -15.89 -12.83 4.84
C SER A 108 -15.57 -14.26 5.21
N VAL A 109 -14.76 -14.89 4.36
CA VAL A 109 -14.29 -16.25 4.52
C VAL A 109 -12.77 -16.21 4.65
N THR A 110 -12.25 -16.91 5.63
CA THR A 110 -10.81 -17.13 5.84
C THR A 110 -10.53 -18.61 5.66
N LEU A 111 -9.72 -18.96 4.66
CA LEU A 111 -9.28 -20.32 4.39
C LEU A 111 -7.82 -20.43 4.76
N VAL A 112 -7.51 -21.28 5.73
CA VAL A 112 -6.14 -21.57 6.17
C VAL A 112 -5.77 -22.94 5.64
N TYR A 113 -4.64 -23.08 4.95
CA TYR A 113 -4.25 -24.31 4.26
C TYR A 113 -2.76 -24.60 4.33
N GLY A 114 -2.41 -25.87 4.15
CA GLY A 114 -1.02 -26.31 4.14
C GLY A 114 -0.31 -26.11 5.48
N PHE A 115 -1.04 -26.13 6.60
CA PHE A 115 -0.46 -25.90 7.92
C PHE A 115 -0.23 -27.19 8.70
N PHE A 116 0.84 -27.20 9.48
CA PHE A 116 1.21 -28.28 10.40
C PHE A 116 1.93 -27.69 11.60
N PRO A 117 1.71 -28.18 12.83
CA PRO A 117 0.82 -29.27 13.25
C PRO A 117 -0.67 -28.86 13.31
N LYS A 118 -1.55 -29.83 13.54
CA LYS A 118 -3.02 -29.67 13.52
C LYS A 118 -3.60 -28.63 14.48
N HIS A 119 -2.87 -28.28 15.55
CA HIS A 119 -3.38 -27.37 16.58
C HIS A 119 -3.34 -25.92 16.07
N ILE A 120 -4.51 -25.36 15.80
CA ILE A 120 -4.72 -24.01 15.30
C ILE A 120 -5.93 -23.38 16.00
N SER A 121 -5.89 -22.06 16.20
CA SER A 121 -7.02 -21.25 16.65
C SER A 121 -7.35 -20.22 15.57
N VAL A 122 -8.60 -20.18 15.14
CA VAL A 122 -9.12 -19.16 14.20
C VAL A 122 -10.35 -18.54 14.83
N SER A 123 -10.32 -17.23 15.04
CA SER A 123 -11.38 -16.48 15.71
C SER A 123 -11.65 -15.16 15.01
N TRP A 124 -12.84 -14.61 15.23
CA TRP A 124 -13.22 -13.30 14.71
C TRP A 124 -13.36 -12.31 15.85
N THR A 125 -12.94 -11.07 15.61
CA THR A 125 -13.00 -10.00 16.60
C THR A 125 -13.62 -8.75 15.99
N ASN A 126 -14.33 -7.96 16.80
CA ASN A 126 -14.67 -6.58 16.49
C ASN A 126 -14.05 -5.71 17.58
N ASN A 127 -13.21 -4.74 17.20
CA ASN A 127 -12.49 -3.89 18.16
C ASN A 127 -11.73 -4.72 19.21
N LYS A 128 -11.11 -5.84 18.77
CA LYS A 128 -10.38 -6.83 19.60
C LYS A 128 -11.24 -7.65 20.58
N ILE A 129 -12.56 -7.51 20.54
CA ILE A 129 -13.49 -8.31 21.32
C ILE A 129 -13.96 -9.49 20.46
N ASN A 130 -13.87 -10.71 20.99
CA ASN A 130 -14.27 -11.92 20.28
C ASN A 130 -15.75 -11.91 19.90
N ILE A 131 -16.04 -12.29 18.66
CA ILE A 131 -17.38 -12.48 18.10
C ILE A 131 -17.59 -13.97 17.88
N THR A 132 -18.74 -14.48 18.35
CA THR A 132 -19.18 -15.85 18.09
C THR A 132 -20.45 -15.91 17.26
N THR A 133 -21.25 -14.86 17.27
CA THR A 133 -22.50 -14.77 16.50
C THR A 133 -22.21 -14.63 15.01
N GLY A 134 -22.84 -15.48 14.19
CA GLY A 134 -22.65 -15.46 12.73
C GLY A 134 -21.33 -16.09 12.27
N VAL A 135 -20.54 -16.67 13.19
CA VAL A 135 -19.31 -17.40 12.88
C VAL A 135 -19.61 -18.88 12.67
N THR A 136 -19.17 -19.42 11.54
CA THR A 136 -19.21 -20.84 11.22
C THR A 136 -17.81 -21.29 10.83
N SER A 137 -17.32 -22.40 11.37
CA SER A 137 -16.04 -22.99 10.99
C SER A 137 -16.24 -24.43 10.56
N THR A 138 -15.51 -24.86 9.54
CA THR A 138 -15.42 -26.28 9.21
C THR A 138 -14.59 -27.01 10.27
N ASP A 139 -14.78 -28.32 10.37
CA ASP A 139 -13.80 -29.20 11.01
C ASP A 139 -12.46 -29.15 10.28
N LEU A 140 -11.40 -29.67 10.92
CA LEU A 140 -10.08 -29.79 10.32
C LEU A 140 -10.10 -30.82 9.19
N LEU A 141 -9.75 -30.37 7.98
CA LEU A 141 -9.72 -31.18 6.77
C LEU A 141 -8.26 -31.59 6.50
N PRO A 142 -7.92 -32.90 6.42
CA PRO A 142 -6.56 -33.34 6.10
C PRO A 142 -6.30 -33.30 4.59
N ASP A 143 -5.10 -32.85 4.21
CA ASP A 143 -4.68 -32.68 2.80
C ASP A 143 -4.18 -33.99 2.16
N GLY A 144 -3.97 -35.02 2.99
CA GLY A 144 -3.45 -36.32 2.58
C GLY A 144 -1.93 -36.45 2.66
N ASP A 145 -1.22 -35.37 2.94
CA ASP A 145 0.25 -35.25 2.99
C ASP A 145 0.75 -34.64 4.32
N TRP A 146 0.04 -34.94 5.40
CA TRP A 146 0.27 -34.46 6.79
C TRP A 146 -0.06 -33.00 7.05
N TYR A 147 -0.50 -32.24 6.04
CA TYR A 147 -1.02 -30.90 6.22
C TYR A 147 -2.53 -30.88 6.44
N TYR A 148 -3.01 -29.74 6.94
CA TYR A 148 -4.42 -29.53 7.26
C TYR A 148 -4.95 -28.24 6.62
N GLN A 149 -6.27 -28.20 6.47
CA GLN A 149 -7.09 -27.10 6.00
C GLN A 149 -8.21 -26.78 7.00
N LEU A 150 -8.55 -25.50 7.13
CA LEU A 150 -9.67 -25.02 7.94
C LEU A 150 -10.29 -23.79 7.29
N HIS A 151 -11.62 -23.76 7.17
CA HIS A 151 -12.37 -22.63 6.65
C HIS A 151 -13.22 -22.02 7.75
N SER A 152 -13.04 -20.72 8.00
CA SER A 152 -13.85 -19.94 8.94
C SER A 152 -14.60 -18.85 8.20
N HIS A 153 -15.89 -18.73 8.49
CA HIS A 153 -16.84 -17.89 7.81
C HIS A 153 -17.51 -16.97 8.83
N LEU A 154 -17.65 -15.68 8.52
CA LEU A 154 -18.38 -14.70 9.30
C LEU A 154 -19.42 -13.98 8.44
N GLU A 155 -20.69 -14.08 8.85
CA GLU A 155 -21.78 -13.22 8.39
C GLU A 155 -22.05 -12.13 9.44
N TYR A 156 -21.91 -10.87 9.05
CA TYR A 156 -22.05 -9.75 9.99
C TYR A 156 -22.65 -8.51 9.34
N GLN A 157 -23.39 -7.71 10.09
CA GLN A 157 -23.95 -6.44 9.62
C GLN A 157 -23.03 -5.28 10.06
N PRO A 158 -22.13 -4.77 9.18
CA PRO A 158 -21.13 -3.77 9.56
C PRO A 158 -21.78 -2.46 9.98
N ARG A 159 -21.34 -1.91 11.12
CA ARG A 159 -21.69 -0.55 11.57
C ARG A 159 -20.54 0.40 11.30
N SER A 160 -20.86 1.69 11.22
CA SER A 160 -19.82 2.72 11.10
C SER A 160 -18.91 2.67 12.34
N GLY A 161 -17.61 2.47 12.12
CA GLY A 161 -16.61 2.35 13.17
C GLY A 161 -16.32 0.93 13.67
N ASP A 162 -16.96 -0.10 13.12
CA ASP A 162 -16.57 -1.49 13.42
C ASP A 162 -15.20 -1.80 12.82
N GLN A 163 -14.33 -2.41 13.63
CA GLN A 163 -13.02 -2.92 13.19
C GLN A 163 -13.03 -4.44 13.32
N ILE A 164 -13.53 -5.10 12.28
CA ILE A 164 -13.64 -6.56 12.25
C ILE A 164 -12.33 -7.16 11.74
N SER A 165 -11.81 -8.14 12.47
CA SER A 165 -10.57 -8.83 12.09
C SER A 165 -10.68 -10.32 12.36
N CYS A 166 -10.15 -11.13 11.45
CA CYS A 166 -9.91 -12.55 11.68
C CYS A 166 -8.52 -12.71 12.33
N VAL A 167 -8.45 -13.45 13.43
CA VAL A 167 -7.22 -13.70 14.20
C VAL A 167 -6.89 -15.18 14.13
N ILE A 168 -5.70 -15.48 13.63
CA ILE A 168 -5.19 -16.84 13.46
C ILE A 168 -3.96 -17.02 14.36
N GLU A 169 -4.05 -18.00 15.25
CA GLU A 169 -2.94 -18.41 16.11
C GLU A 169 -2.51 -19.83 15.74
N HIS A 170 -1.22 -19.97 15.45
CA HIS A 170 -0.63 -21.24 15.08
C HIS A 170 0.84 -21.25 15.53
N ILE A 171 1.36 -22.41 15.94
CA ILE A 171 2.73 -22.52 16.47
C ILE A 171 3.82 -22.15 15.46
N SER A 172 3.50 -22.21 14.16
CA SER A 172 4.38 -21.74 13.08
C SER A 172 4.53 -20.22 13.04
N LEU A 173 3.62 -19.47 13.66
CA LEU A 173 3.65 -18.01 13.72
C LEU A 173 4.22 -17.55 15.06
N LYS A 174 5.21 -16.66 15.03
CA LYS A 174 5.77 -16.02 16.25
C LYS A 174 4.75 -15.16 17.00
N GLU A 175 3.83 -14.55 16.26
CA GLU A 175 2.72 -13.77 16.82
C GLU A 175 1.47 -14.03 15.96
N PRO A 176 0.26 -13.81 16.48
CA PRO A 176 -0.98 -14.03 15.73
C PRO A 176 -1.01 -13.29 14.40
N LEU A 177 -1.62 -13.91 13.40
CA LEU A 177 -1.92 -13.26 12.13
C LEU A 177 -3.31 -12.62 12.24
N VAL A 178 -3.35 -11.29 12.12
CA VAL A 178 -4.58 -10.51 12.14
C VAL A 178 -4.89 -10.05 10.72
N LEU A 179 -6.08 -10.38 10.23
CA LEU A 179 -6.55 -10.04 8.89
C LEU A 179 -7.78 -9.13 8.99
N ASP A 180 -7.59 -7.84 8.75
CA ASP A 180 -8.63 -6.81 8.85
C ASP A 180 -9.65 -6.88 7.71
N TRP A 181 -10.93 -6.73 8.02
CA TRP A 181 -12.05 -6.85 7.09
C TRP A 181 -11.94 -5.89 5.91
N ASP A 182 -11.77 -4.60 6.20
CA ASP A 182 -11.50 -3.56 5.23
C ASP A 182 -10.01 -3.24 5.29
N ASP A 183 -9.28 -3.58 4.22
CA ASP A 183 -7.89 -3.16 4.11
C ASP A 183 -7.88 -1.64 3.86
N ALA A 184 -7.88 -0.85 4.92
CA ALA A 184 -7.21 0.43 4.88
C ALA A 184 -5.77 0.10 4.44
N LEU A 185 -5.31 0.68 3.33
CA LEU A 185 -3.97 0.54 2.75
C LEU A 185 -2.93 0.01 3.76
N SER A 186 -2.24 -1.09 3.43
CA SER A 186 -1.14 -1.64 4.22
C SER A 186 -0.25 -0.53 4.79
N ASP A 187 0.21 -0.64 6.04
CA ASP A 187 1.06 0.39 6.66
C ASP A 187 2.30 0.71 5.81
N GLY A 188 2.79 -0.26 5.02
CA GLY A 188 3.85 -0.04 4.04
C GLY A 188 3.44 0.88 2.89
N ASP A 189 2.21 0.76 2.38
CA ASP A 189 1.67 1.60 1.30
C ASP A 189 1.30 3.01 1.81
N ARG A 190 0.77 3.12 3.03
CA ARG A 190 0.57 4.43 3.70
C ARG A 190 1.89 5.16 3.91
N ASN A 191 2.92 4.45 4.37
CA ASN A 191 4.25 5.03 4.56
C ASN A 191 4.86 5.47 3.23
N ARG A 192 4.72 4.68 2.17
CA ARG A 192 5.19 5.05 0.82
C ARG A 192 4.48 6.30 0.28
N ILE A 193 3.16 6.39 0.44
CA ILE A 193 2.38 7.58 0.05
C ILE A 193 2.79 8.80 0.88
N ALA A 194 2.96 8.65 2.19
CA ALA A 194 3.36 9.73 3.09
C ALA A 194 4.78 10.25 2.77
N ILE A 195 5.73 9.35 2.48
CA ILE A 195 7.10 9.72 2.06
C ILE A 195 7.06 10.45 0.72
N GLY A 196 6.28 9.94 -0.25
CA GLY A 196 6.10 10.57 -1.56
C GLY A 196 5.51 11.98 -1.47
N ALA A 197 4.44 12.15 -0.69
CA ALA A 197 3.79 13.44 -0.47
C ALA A 197 4.74 14.44 0.23
N SER A 198 5.49 13.98 1.23
CA SER A 198 6.45 14.82 1.95
C SER A 198 7.59 15.31 1.03
N GLY A 199 8.11 14.42 0.17
CA GLY A 199 9.13 14.78 -0.82
C GLY A 199 8.64 15.79 -1.85
N LEU A 200 7.39 15.65 -2.32
CA LEU A 200 6.79 16.59 -3.27
C LEU A 200 6.64 17.99 -2.65
N VAL A 201 6.18 18.08 -1.40
CA VAL A 201 6.02 19.35 -0.68
C VAL A 201 7.39 20.02 -0.46
N LEU A 202 8.40 19.26 -0.02
CA LEU A 202 9.77 19.76 0.14
C LEU A 202 10.35 20.26 -1.19
N GLY A 203 10.15 19.51 -2.27
CA GLY A 203 10.60 19.89 -3.62
C GLY A 203 9.97 21.19 -4.10
N LEU A 204 8.66 21.37 -3.90
CA LEU A 204 7.94 22.60 -4.26
C LEU A 204 8.44 23.82 -3.46
N LEU A 205 8.71 23.66 -2.16
CA LEU A 205 9.24 24.74 -1.31
C LEU A 205 10.63 25.19 -1.77
N LEU A 206 11.53 24.24 -2.05
CA LEU A 206 12.88 24.54 -2.55
C LEU A 206 12.84 25.18 -3.94
N PHE A 207 11.96 24.70 -4.82
CA PHE A 207 11.78 25.28 -6.15
C PHE A 207 11.26 26.73 -6.07
N LEU A 208 10.27 27.00 -5.22
CA LEU A 208 9.75 28.36 -4.99
C LEU A 208 10.82 29.28 -4.40
N ALA A 209 11.57 28.83 -3.39
CA ALA A 209 12.66 29.59 -2.79
C ALA A 209 13.77 29.89 -3.81
N GLY A 210 14.17 28.90 -4.60
CA GLY A 210 15.15 29.04 -5.69
C GLY A 210 14.67 30.01 -6.77
N PHE A 211 13.40 29.93 -7.17
CA PHE A 211 12.81 30.85 -8.15
C PHE A 211 12.76 32.29 -7.64
N LEU A 212 12.37 32.50 -6.37
CA LEU A 212 12.37 33.82 -5.75
C LEU A 212 13.80 34.39 -5.64
N PHE A 213 14.77 33.57 -5.24
CA PHE A 213 16.18 33.96 -5.18
C PHE A 213 16.73 34.30 -6.56
N TYR A 214 16.44 33.50 -7.58
CA TYR A 214 16.83 33.76 -8.96
C TYR A 214 16.23 35.08 -9.47
N LYS A 215 14.95 35.35 -9.19
CA LYS A 215 14.29 36.60 -9.54
C LYS A 215 14.88 37.80 -8.79
N HIS A 216 15.27 37.63 -7.52
CA HIS A 216 15.94 38.67 -6.74
C HIS A 216 17.34 38.98 -7.30
N LYS A 217 18.16 37.95 -7.56
CA LYS A 217 19.51 38.11 -8.11
C LYS A 217 19.51 38.71 -9.52
N SER A 218 18.60 38.27 -10.39
CA SER A 218 18.47 38.81 -11.74
C SER A 218 18.01 40.27 -11.76
N ARG A 219 17.18 40.71 -10.79
CA ARG A 219 16.86 42.13 -10.59
C ARG A 219 18.10 42.95 -10.20
N GLY A 220 18.91 42.46 -9.27
CA GLY A 220 20.16 43.12 -8.86
C GLY A 220 21.16 43.25 -10.02
N LEU A 221 21.38 42.18 -10.77
CA LEU A 221 22.28 42.18 -11.93
C LEU A 221 21.81 43.13 -13.04
N ARG A 222 20.49 43.20 -13.27
CA ARG A 222 19.90 44.12 -14.25
C ARG A 222 20.08 45.59 -13.87
N LEU A 223 20.04 45.92 -12.57
CA LEU A 223 20.28 47.27 -12.07
C LEU A 223 21.76 47.69 -12.22
N GLU A 224 22.68 46.79 -11.91
CA GLU A 224 24.12 47.04 -12.08
C GLU A 224 24.51 47.21 -13.56
N LEU A 225 23.95 46.38 -14.45
CA LEU A 225 24.19 46.53 -15.90
C LEU A 225 23.63 47.86 -16.42
N LYS A 226 22.44 48.28 -15.94
CA LYS A 226 21.83 49.56 -16.32
C LYS A 226 22.69 50.76 -15.90
N LYS A 227 23.22 50.75 -14.67
CA LYS A 227 24.16 51.78 -14.21
C LYS A 227 25.44 51.82 -15.06
N SER A 228 26.00 50.66 -15.42
CA SER A 228 27.20 50.58 -16.27
C SER A 228 26.97 51.13 -17.69
N VAL A 229 25.77 50.91 -18.26
CA VAL A 229 25.40 51.46 -19.57
C VAL A 229 25.14 52.96 -19.48
N ASP A 230 24.36 53.43 -18.49
CA ASP A 230 24.07 54.86 -18.30
C ASP A 230 25.34 55.69 -18.06
N LEU A 231 26.31 55.15 -17.29
CA LEU A 231 27.60 55.79 -17.05
C LEU A 231 28.43 55.89 -18.34
N ARG A 232 28.48 54.82 -19.15
CA ARG A 232 29.16 54.83 -20.45
C ARG A 232 28.53 55.84 -21.41
N VAL A 233 27.20 55.92 -21.46
CA VAL A 233 26.49 56.91 -22.29
C VAL A 233 26.79 58.35 -21.84
N CYS A 234 26.88 58.61 -20.52
CA CYS A 234 27.28 59.92 -20.00
C CYS A 234 28.72 60.30 -20.38
N LEU A 235 29.67 59.36 -20.25
CA LEU A 235 31.07 59.60 -20.60
C LEU A 235 31.22 59.90 -22.10
N MET A 236 30.54 59.14 -22.96
CA MET A 236 30.52 59.39 -24.41
C MET A 236 29.94 60.77 -24.74
N ARG A 237 28.92 61.24 -24.01
CA ARG A 237 28.39 62.60 -24.18
C ARG A 237 29.38 63.68 -23.78
N GLN A 238 30.14 63.46 -22.69
CA GLN A 238 31.15 64.41 -22.23
C GLN A 238 32.31 64.53 -23.22
N GLU A 239 32.83 63.40 -23.72
CA GLU A 239 33.90 63.40 -24.73
C GLU A 239 33.45 64.08 -26.02
N ASN A 240 32.24 63.77 -26.52
CA ASN A 240 31.69 64.42 -27.70
C ASN A 240 31.49 65.94 -27.49
N ALA A 241 31.05 66.38 -26.30
CA ALA A 241 30.92 67.80 -25.99
C ALA A 241 32.27 68.50 -25.89
N ALA A 242 33.27 67.87 -25.26
CA ALA A 242 34.63 68.39 -25.17
C ALA A 242 35.31 68.49 -26.55
N GLU A 243 35.14 67.49 -27.40
CA GLU A 243 35.60 67.55 -28.79
C GLU A 243 34.92 68.64 -29.60
N LYS A 244 33.62 68.86 -29.38
CA LYS A 244 32.87 69.93 -30.05
C LYS A 244 33.42 71.31 -29.66
N ILE A 245 33.60 71.55 -28.36
CA ILE A 245 34.20 72.79 -27.85
C ILE A 245 35.63 72.97 -28.38
N ARG A 246 36.43 71.91 -28.43
CA ARG A 246 37.79 71.94 -28.97
C ARG A 246 37.81 72.31 -30.45
N ARG A 247 36.86 71.79 -31.24
CA ARG A 247 36.69 72.15 -32.65
C ARG A 247 36.28 73.61 -32.81
N GLU A 248 35.34 74.09 -32.02
CA GLU A 248 34.89 75.49 -32.03
C GLU A 248 36.02 76.47 -31.61
N MET A 249 36.82 76.13 -30.60
CA MET A 249 38.01 76.91 -30.21
C MET A 249 39.07 76.95 -31.31
N MET A 250 39.33 75.83 -32.01
CA MET A 250 40.29 75.79 -33.11
C MET A 250 39.81 76.54 -34.37
N SER A 251 38.51 76.73 -34.56
CA SER A 251 37.99 77.61 -35.62
C SER A 251 38.11 79.09 -35.27
N LEU A 252 37.94 79.46 -33.99
CA LEU A 252 38.02 80.86 -33.53
C LEU A 252 39.46 81.39 -33.47
N SER A 253 40.48 80.55 -33.34
CA SER A 253 41.88 80.98 -33.31
C SER A 253 42.49 81.18 -34.72
N ARG A 254 41.68 81.07 -35.77
CA ARG A 254 42.12 81.08 -37.18
C ARG A 254 41.59 82.29 -37.96
N GLU A 255 40.87 83.18 -37.28
CA GLU A 255 40.50 84.55 -37.70
C GLU A 255 41.32 85.57 -36.91
#